data_AF-A0A8T4U1L8-F1
#
_entry.id   AF-A0A8T4U1L8-F1
#
_cell.length_a   1.000
_cell.length_b   1.000
_cell.length_c   1.000
_cell.angle_alpha   90.00
_cell.angle_beta   90.00
_cell.angle_gamma   90.00
#
_symmetry.space_group_name_H-M   'P 1'
#
loop_
_entity.id
_entity.type
_entity.pdbx_description
1 polymer ?
#
loop_
_entity_poly.entity_id
_entity_poly.type
_entity_poly.pdbx_seq_one_letter_code
_entity_poly.pdbx_strand_id
1 'polypeptide(L)'
;MEEYKQIFRDFLEEAISAESNKRYGVAVSNYYKSLTTICSYLIENKLRKNPKSHTEIFLFLKISFPEIHKIIDEIFTIYTDSYNHIIKREDCNKIKDAIKEVAKFSGIEKEFETYLKKI
;
A
#
# COMPACT_ATOMS: atom_id res chain seq x y z
N MET A 1 10.82 4.67 -11.73
CA MET A 1 9.92 3.56 -12.16
C MET A 1 10.37 2.22 -11.59
N GLU A 2 11.58 1.74 -11.90
CA GLU A 2 12.07 0.45 -11.36
C GLU A 2 12.34 0.50 -9.85
N GLU A 3 12.80 1.65 -9.35
CA GLU A 3 12.98 1.90 -7.91
C GLU A 3 11.69 1.67 -7.10
N TYR A 4 10.54 2.16 -7.56
CA TYR A 4 9.26 1.91 -6.87
C TYR A 4 8.89 0.43 -6.84
N LYS A 5 9.19 -0.32 -7.90
CA LYS A 5 8.94 -1.77 -7.92
C LYS A 5 9.84 -2.51 -6.94
N GLN A 6 11.10 -2.10 -6.86
CA GLN A 6 12.08 -2.63 -5.91
C GLN A 6 11.64 -2.37 -4.47
N ILE A 7 11.31 -1.12 -4.13
CA ILE A 7 10.83 -0.72 -2.80
C ILE A 7 9.52 -1.44 -2.46
N PHE A 8 8.58 -1.51 -3.41
CA PHE A 8 7.32 -2.22 -3.25
C PHE A 8 7.55 -3.69 -2.90
N ARG A 9 8.43 -4.35 -3.66
CA ARG A 9 8.80 -5.75 -3.43
C ARG A 9 9.39 -5.96 -2.05
N ASP A 10 10.34 -5.13 -1.65
CA ASP A 10 11.04 -5.30 -0.37
C ASP A 10 10.08 -5.17 0.81
N PHE A 11 9.16 -4.20 0.78
CA PHE A 11 8.12 -4.10 1.80
C PHE A 11 7.12 -5.27 1.72
N LEU A 12 6.74 -5.71 0.53
CA LEU A 12 5.76 -6.78 0.37
C LEU A 12 6.30 -8.12 0.89
N GLU A 13 7.56 -8.42 0.58
CA GLU A 13 8.21 -9.66 1.01
C GLU A 13 8.43 -9.69 2.52
N GLU A 14 8.81 -8.57 3.14
CA GLU A 14 8.86 -8.49 4.61
C GLU A 14 7.46 -8.60 5.23
N ALA A 15 6.43 -8.03 4.61
CA ALA A 15 5.06 -8.15 5.11
C ALA A 15 4.58 -9.60 5.10
N ILE A 16 4.83 -10.35 4.01
CA ILE A 16 4.50 -11.77 3.88
C ILE A 16 5.28 -12.60 4.90
N SER A 17 6.58 -12.33 5.06
CA SER A 17 7.42 -12.97 6.07
C SER A 17 6.89 -12.72 7.49
N ALA A 18 6.57 -11.47 7.84
CA ALA A 18 6.00 -11.12 9.14
C ALA A 18 4.63 -11.79 9.37
N GLU A 19 3.74 -11.80 8.37
CA GLU A 19 2.42 -12.43 8.47
C GLU A 19 2.52 -13.93 8.73
N SER A 20 3.38 -14.64 7.98
CA SER A 20 3.62 -16.08 8.16
C SER A 20 4.15 -16.42 9.55
N ASN A 21 4.92 -15.51 10.15
CA ASN A 21 5.43 -15.62 11.52
C ASN A 21 4.45 -15.07 12.58
N LYS A 22 3.20 -14.80 12.21
CA LYS A 22 2.14 -14.24 13.09
C LYS A 22 2.48 -12.89 13.72
N ARG A 23 3.45 -12.16 13.16
CA ARG A 23 3.83 -10.79 13.56
C ARG A 23 2.94 -9.78 12.84
N TYR A 24 1.63 -9.82 13.11
CA TYR A 24 0.64 -9.11 12.30
C TYR A 24 0.78 -7.58 12.30
N GLY A 25 1.18 -6.95 13.42
CA GLY A 25 1.44 -5.49 13.43
C GLY A 25 2.57 -5.09 12.49
N VAL A 26 3.66 -5.88 12.47
CA VAL A 26 4.78 -5.69 11.54
C VAL A 26 4.33 -5.94 10.09
N ALA A 27 3.50 -6.96 9.87
CA ALA A 27 2.94 -7.26 8.56
C ALA A 27 2.07 -6.11 8.03
N VAL A 28 1.12 -5.61 8.82
CA VAL A 28 0.26 -4.46 8.48
C VAL A 28 1.08 -3.22 8.14
N SER A 29 2.07 -2.88 8.97
CA SER A 29 2.94 -1.73 8.69
C SER A 29 3.66 -1.88 7.35
N ASN A 30 4.17 -3.06 7.01
CA ASN A 30 4.87 -3.27 5.75
C ASN A 30 3.92 -3.37 4.55
N TYR A 31 2.76 -4.02 4.65
CA TYR A 31 1.75 -3.99 3.60
C TYR A 31 1.29 -2.56 3.30
N TYR A 32 1.09 -1.74 4.34
CA TYR A 32 0.72 -0.33 4.14
C TYR A 32 1.84 0.47 3.45
N LYS A 33 3.12 0.20 3.76
CA LYS A 33 4.25 0.79 3.03
C LYS A 33 4.29 0.34 1.56
N SER A 34 3.98 -0.91 1.26
CA SER A 34 3.79 -1.37 -0.12
C SER A 34 2.67 -0.62 -0.82
N LEU A 35 1.50 -0.48 -0.19
CA LEU A 35 0.38 0.28 -0.75
C LEU A 35 0.74 1.74 -1.05
N THR A 36 1.36 2.43 -0.10
CA THR A 36 1.76 3.83 -0.28
C THR A 36 2.85 3.99 -1.33
N THR A 37 3.71 2.98 -1.51
CA THR A 37 4.68 2.93 -2.63
C THR A 37 3.96 2.85 -3.99
N ILE A 38 2.92 2.03 -4.13
CA ILE A 38 2.09 1.99 -5.36
C ILE A 38 1.44 3.35 -5.62
N CYS A 39 0.93 4.01 -4.57
CA CYS A 39 0.33 5.33 -4.69
C CYS A 39 1.35 6.40 -5.13
N SER A 40 2.55 6.40 -4.56
CA SER A 40 3.64 7.28 -4.99
C SER A 40 4.04 7.04 -6.44
N TYR A 41 4.11 5.77 -6.87
CA TYR A 41 4.34 5.42 -8.27
C TYR A 41 3.26 5.99 -9.18
N LEU A 42 1.98 5.84 -8.82
CA LEU A 42 0.85 6.39 -9.58
C LEU A 42 0.95 7.91 -9.73
N ILE A 43 1.18 8.60 -8.61
CA ILE A 43 1.31 10.07 -8.56
C ILE A 43 2.48 10.52 -9.44
N GLU A 44 3.64 9.86 -9.36
CA GLU A 44 4.78 10.21 -10.20
C GLU A 44 4.52 9.93 -11.68
N ASN A 45 3.91 8.79 -12.00
CA ASN A 45 3.65 8.39 -13.38
C ASN A 45 2.62 9.31 -14.06
N LYS A 46 1.53 9.67 -13.35
CA LYS A 46 0.41 10.43 -13.92
C LYS A 46 0.52 11.94 -13.73
N LEU A 47 1.05 12.40 -12.60
CA LEU A 47 1.11 13.82 -12.24
C LEU A 47 2.52 14.41 -12.34
N ARG A 48 3.56 13.58 -12.55
CA ARG A 48 4.98 14.00 -12.53
C ARG A 48 5.37 14.70 -11.23
N LYS A 49 4.78 14.27 -10.11
CA LYS A 49 5.08 14.73 -8.74
C LYS A 49 5.68 13.59 -7.93
N ASN A 50 6.61 13.91 -7.03
CA ASN A 50 7.25 12.92 -6.17
C ASN A 50 6.90 13.23 -4.71
N PRO A 51 5.84 12.60 -4.16
CA PRO A 51 5.39 12.89 -2.81
C PRO A 51 6.41 12.40 -1.77
N LYS A 52 6.62 13.20 -0.73
CA LYS A 52 7.64 12.95 0.31
C LYS A 52 7.09 12.45 1.64
N SER A 53 5.77 12.42 1.81
CA SER A 53 5.11 12.02 3.04
C SER A 53 3.73 11.41 2.78
N HIS A 54 3.18 10.71 3.77
CA HIS A 54 1.78 10.24 3.71
C HIS A 54 0.80 11.38 3.49
N THR A 55 1.02 12.54 4.13
CA THR A 55 0.20 13.74 3.93
C THR A 55 0.18 14.20 2.48
N GLU A 56 1.35 14.22 1.82
CA GLU A 56 1.43 14.57 0.41
C GLU A 56 0.77 13.53 -0.49
N ILE A 57 0.97 12.24 -0.21
CA ILE A 57 0.29 11.15 -0.94
C ILE A 57 -1.23 11.34 -0.85
N PHE A 58 -1.77 11.51 0.35
CA PHE A 58 -3.20 11.73 0.58
C PHE A 58 -3.71 12.97 -0.14
N LEU A 59 -2.97 14.08 -0.08
CA LEU A 59 -3.34 15.30 -0.78
C LEU A 59 -3.47 15.08 -2.31
N PHE A 60 -2.47 14.46 -2.94
CA PHE A 60 -2.51 14.20 -4.38
C PHE A 60 -3.60 13.18 -4.75
N LEU A 61 -3.78 12.12 -3.96
CA LEU A 61 -4.85 11.17 -4.19
C LEU A 61 -6.22 11.84 -4.05
N LYS A 62 -6.43 12.67 -3.02
CA LYS A 62 -7.71 13.35 -2.80
C LYS A 62 -8.11 14.24 -3.97
N ILE A 63 -7.14 14.95 -4.54
CA ILE A 63 -7.38 15.92 -5.62
C ILE A 63 -7.52 15.20 -6.98
N SER A 64 -6.71 14.18 -7.24
CA SER A 64 -6.57 13.61 -8.58
C SER A 64 -7.09 12.18 -8.75
N PHE A 65 -7.27 11.44 -7.65
CA PHE A 65 -7.69 10.03 -7.64
C PHE A 65 -8.64 9.74 -6.46
N PRO A 66 -9.79 10.41 -6.36
CA PRO A 66 -10.64 10.39 -5.17
C PRO A 66 -11.13 8.98 -4.78
N GLU A 67 -11.31 8.08 -5.73
CA GLU A 67 -11.67 6.68 -5.49
C GLU A 67 -10.54 5.93 -4.76
N ILE A 68 -9.29 6.17 -5.17
CA ILE A 68 -8.10 5.59 -4.53
C ILE A 68 -7.88 6.22 -3.16
N HIS A 69 -8.12 7.53 -3.02
CA HIS A 69 -8.07 8.21 -1.72
C HIS A 69 -9.06 7.58 -0.74
N LYS A 70 -10.29 7.27 -1.17
CA LYS A 70 -11.29 6.64 -0.31
C LYS A 70 -10.78 5.29 0.25
N ILE A 71 -10.20 4.46 -0.61
CA ILE A 71 -9.64 3.15 -0.20
C ILE A 71 -8.52 3.32 0.82
N ILE A 72 -7.57 4.23 0.57
CA ILE A 72 -6.42 4.40 1.46
C ILE A 72 -6.81 5.02 2.80
N ASP A 73 -7.79 5.93 2.80
CA ASP A 73 -8.29 6.59 4.01
C ASP A 73 -9.02 5.59 4.92
N GLU A 74 -9.86 4.71 4.34
CA GLU A 74 -10.58 3.67 5.09
C GLU A 74 -9.66 2.70 5.82
N ILE A 75 -8.50 2.37 5.25
CA ILE A 75 -7.54 1.45 5.88
C ILE A 75 -6.46 2.16 6.71
N PHE A 76 -6.39 3.50 6.68
CA PHE A 76 -5.35 4.25 7.38
C PHE A 76 -5.40 4.01 8.89
N THR A 77 -6.61 3.92 9.46
CA THR A 77 -6.80 3.63 10.88
C THR A 77 -6.19 2.28 11.26
N ILE A 78 -6.34 1.24 10.42
CA ILE A 78 -5.73 -0.08 10.66
C ILE A 78 -4.21 0.03 10.72
N TYR A 79 -3.62 0.82 9.82
CA TYR A 79 -2.19 1.08 9.83
C TYR A 79 -1.75 1.82 11.10
N THR A 80 -2.43 2.90 11.51
CA THR A 80 -2.07 3.64 12.72
C THR A 80 -2.27 2.81 13.98
N ASP A 81 -3.26 1.93 14.01
CA ASP A 81 -3.52 1.01 15.11
C ASP A 81 -2.41 -0.02 15.27
N SER A 82 -1.65 -0.32 14.21
CA SER A 82 -0.54 -1.28 14.30
C SER A 82 0.59 -0.88 15.24
N TYR A 83 0.64 0.41 15.62
CA TYR A 83 1.61 0.93 16.59
C TYR A 83 1.14 0.81 18.04
N ASN A 84 -0.17 0.76 18.29
CA ASN A 84 -0.75 0.92 19.63
C ASN A 84 -1.69 -0.22 20.04
N HIS A 85 -2.07 -1.10 19.12
CA HIS A 85 -3.07 -2.15 19.33
C HIS A 85 -2.61 -3.51 18.78
N ILE A 86 -3.22 -4.57 19.32
CA ILE A 86 -2.98 -5.93 18.83
C ILE A 86 -3.72 -6.09 17.50
N ILE A 87 -2.93 -6.21 16.43
CA ILE A 87 -3.41 -6.46 15.08
C ILE A 87 -3.68 -7.95 14.87
N LYS A 88 -4.75 -8.25 14.12
CA LYS A 88 -5.12 -9.62 13.77
C LYS A 88 -4.85 -9.90 12.30
N ARG A 89 -4.95 -11.17 11.91
CA ARG A 89 -4.76 -11.60 10.53
C ARG A 89 -5.76 -10.95 9.57
N GLU A 90 -7.00 -10.73 10.02
CA GLU A 90 -8.05 -10.12 9.22
C GLU A 90 -7.68 -8.69 8.79
N ASP A 91 -6.91 -7.97 9.61
CA ASP A 91 -6.44 -6.63 9.30
C ASP A 91 -5.38 -6.64 8.19
N CYS A 92 -4.51 -7.67 8.15
CA CYS A 92 -3.60 -7.89 7.01
C CYS A 92 -4.39 -8.09 5.71
N ASN A 93 -5.49 -8.85 5.75
CA ASN A 93 -6.30 -9.11 4.56
C ASN A 93 -6.91 -7.83 3.99
N LYS A 94 -7.45 -6.96 4.85
CA LYS A 94 -8.00 -5.67 4.42
C LYS A 94 -6.98 -4.81 3.67
N ILE A 95 -5.72 -4.77 4.13
CA ILE A 95 -4.67 -4.01 3.43
C ILE A 95 -4.26 -4.69 2.12
N LYS A 96 -4.18 -6.03 2.08
CA LYS A 96 -3.91 -6.77 0.82
C LYS A 96 -4.99 -6.52 -0.23
N ASP A 97 -6.25 -6.52 0.19
CA ASP A 97 -7.38 -6.21 -0.69
C ASP A 97 -7.28 -4.77 -1.21
N ALA A 98 -6.97 -3.81 -0.33
CA ALA A 98 -6.72 -2.42 -0.72
C ALA A 98 -5.56 -2.29 -1.75
N ILE A 99 -4.46 -3.04 -1.58
CA ILE A 99 -3.35 -3.07 -2.55
C ILE A 99 -3.85 -3.50 -3.94
N LYS A 100 -4.63 -4.58 -4.00
CA LYS A 100 -5.18 -5.11 -5.26
C LYS A 100 -6.16 -4.13 -5.89
N GLU A 101 -7.06 -3.55 -5.09
CA GLU A 101 -8.04 -2.58 -5.57
C GLU A 101 -7.37 -1.33 -6.11
N VAL A 102 -6.38 -0.77 -5.40
CA VAL A 102 -5.63 0.41 -5.87
C VAL A 102 -4.88 0.10 -7.17
N ALA A 103 -4.22 -1.05 -7.28
CA ALA A 103 -3.53 -1.44 -8.50
C ALA A 103 -4.49 -1.57 -9.71
N LYS A 104 -5.69 -2.09 -9.46
CA LYS A 104 -6.76 -2.20 -10.47
C LYS A 104 -7.30 -0.83 -10.88
N PHE A 105 -7.71 0.02 -9.93
CA PHE A 105 -8.29 1.34 -10.22
C PHE A 105 -7.31 2.29 -10.90
N SER A 106 -6.03 2.16 -10.57
CA SER A 106 -4.97 2.97 -11.18
C SER A 106 -4.56 2.50 -12.58
N GLY A 107 -4.98 1.29 -12.98
CA GLY A 107 -4.62 0.68 -14.26
C GLY A 107 -3.15 0.26 -14.35
N ILE A 108 -2.48 0.05 -13.20
CA ILE A 108 -1.05 -0.32 -13.13
C ILE A 108 -0.84 -1.78 -12.70
N GLU A 109 -1.90 -2.58 -12.70
CA GLU A 109 -1.89 -3.97 -12.26
C GLU A 109 -0.83 -4.81 -13.01
N LYS A 110 -0.67 -4.58 -14.31
CA LYS A 110 0.31 -5.31 -15.14
C LYS A 110 1.75 -5.02 -14.71
N GLU A 111 2.03 -3.82 -14.24
CA GLU A 111 3.35 -3.38 -13.82
C GLU A 111 3.79 -4.02 -12.49
N PHE A 112 2.82 -4.48 -11.70
CA PHE A 112 3.04 -5.13 -10.39
C PHE A 112 2.52 -6.58 -10.34
N GLU A 113 2.08 -7.15 -11.47
CA GLU A 113 1.35 -8.43 -11.53
C GLU A 113 2.08 -9.58 -10.83
N THR A 114 3.39 -9.72 -11.06
CA THR A 114 4.24 -10.75 -10.44
C THR A 114 4.19 -10.70 -8.91
N TYR A 115 4.06 -9.51 -8.34
CA TYR A 115 4.01 -9.32 -6.89
C TYR A 115 2.60 -9.44 -6.34
N LEU A 116 1.59 -8.91 -7.06
CA LEU A 116 0.19 -9.00 -6.66
C LEU A 116 -0.30 -10.44 -6.56
N LYS A 117 0.22 -11.37 -7.38
CA LYS A 117 -0.06 -12.80 -7.28
C LYS A 117 0.41 -13.46 -5.97
N LYS A 118 1.28 -12.79 -5.19
CA LYS A 118 1.77 -13.31 -3.89
C LYS A 118 0.82 -13.03 -2.73
N ILE A 119 -0.18 -12.16 -2.92
CA ILE A 119 -1.11 -11.71 -1.86
C ILE A 119 -2.56 -11.91 -2.25
#